data_AF-A0A8D8F1J1-F1
#
_entry.id   AF-A0A8D8F1J1-F1
#
_cell.length_a   1.000
_cell.length_b   1.000
_cell.length_c   1.000
_cell.angle_alpha   90.00
_cell.angle_beta   90.00
_cell.angle_gamma   90.00
#
_symmetry.space_group_name_H-M   'P 1'
#
loop_
_entity.id
_entity.type
_entity.pdbx_description
1 polymer ?
#
loop_
_entity_poly.entity_id
_entity_poly.type
_entity_poly.pdbx_seq_one_letter_code
_entity_poly.pdbx_strand_id
1 'polypeptide(L)'
;LLARYNLERFSNFLPKIGTLTWRFPLKFGYFSLLSYWNGIPFKNRDVNYMLRDYDYVKLDWIKDWEFRVRKIIDQGYFLLDDGTKIDLRKWENIDYLGNIIVGNVETM
;
A
#
# COMPACT_ATOMS: atom_id res chain seq x y z
N LEU A 1 -7.63 11.58 1.23
CA LEU A 1 -6.41 12.15 0.62
C LEU A 1 -6.37 12.02 -0.90
N LEU A 2 -6.48 10.80 -1.45
CA LEU A 2 -6.34 10.51 -2.88
C LEU A 2 -7.27 11.33 -3.81
N ALA A 3 -8.53 11.54 -3.41
CA ALA A 3 -9.49 12.31 -4.21
C ALA A 3 -9.02 13.77 -4.42
N ARG A 4 -8.60 14.45 -3.34
CA ARG A 4 -8.08 15.82 -3.40
C ARG A 4 -6.80 15.90 -4.23
N TYR A 5 -5.89 14.95 -4.08
CA TYR A 5 -4.67 14.91 -4.89
C TYR A 5 -4.97 14.75 -6.39
N ASN A 6 -5.97 13.96 -6.77
CA ASN A 6 -6.38 13.86 -8.17
C ASN A 6 -7.05 15.15 -8.68
N LEU A 7 -7.82 15.85 -7.85
CA LEU A 7 -8.38 17.16 -8.22
C LEU A 7 -7.28 18.16 -8.55
N GLU A 8 -6.24 18.26 -7.71
CA GLU A 8 -5.09 19.12 -7.99
C GLU A 8 -4.36 18.75 -9.28
N ARG A 9 -4.22 17.45 -9.56
CA ARG A 9 -3.63 16.97 -10.82
C ARG A 9 -4.46 17.41 -12.02
N PHE A 10 -5.77 17.23 -11.98
CA PHE A 10 -6.66 17.65 -13.08
C PHE A 10 -6.61 19.16 -13.29
N SER A 11 -6.58 19.96 -12.23
CA SER A 11 -6.39 21.42 -12.30
C SER A 11 -5.06 21.82 -12.96
N ASN A 12 -4.05 20.94 -12.90
CA ASN A 12 -2.74 21.14 -13.50
C ASN A 12 -2.55 20.34 -14.82
N PHE A 13 -3.64 19.93 -15.48
CA PHE A 13 -3.61 19.17 -16.74
C PHE A 13 -2.84 17.84 -16.67
N LEU A 14 -2.72 17.27 -15.47
CA LEU A 14 -2.12 15.97 -15.25
C LEU A 14 -3.21 14.88 -15.21
N PRO A 15 -2.92 13.68 -15.76
CA PRO A 15 -3.85 12.57 -15.70
C PRO A 15 -4.03 12.07 -14.26
N LYS A 16 -5.10 11.30 -14.03
CA LYS A 16 -5.35 10.58 -12.78
C LYS A 16 -4.10 9.77 -12.40
N ILE A 17 -3.79 9.71 -11.11
CA ILE A 17 -2.70 8.87 -10.63
C ILE A 17 -2.93 7.39 -10.99
N GLY A 18 -1.88 6.74 -11.47
CA GLY A 18 -1.88 5.30 -11.70
C GLY A 18 -1.75 4.52 -10.41
N THR A 19 -2.35 3.33 -10.34
CA THR A 19 -2.16 2.40 -9.22
C THR A 19 -0.71 1.92 -9.21
N LEU A 20 -0.10 1.85 -8.03
CA LEU A 20 1.20 1.22 -7.87
C LEU A 20 1.07 -0.26 -8.25
N THR A 21 1.87 -0.70 -9.20
CA THR A 21 2.05 -2.12 -9.51
C THR A 21 3.47 -2.50 -9.21
N TRP A 22 3.69 -3.71 -8.70
CA TRP A 22 5.02 -4.26 -8.39
C TRP A 22 5.81 -4.65 -9.65
N ARG A 23 5.80 -3.78 -10.67
CA ARG A 23 6.51 -3.93 -11.94
C ARG A 23 7.67 -2.94 -11.96
N PHE A 24 8.87 -3.47 -12.09
CA PHE A 24 10.10 -2.69 -12.17
C PHE A 24 10.55 -2.54 -13.63
N PRO A 25 11.23 -1.43 -13.99
CA PRO A 25 11.63 -0.34 -13.12
C PRO A 25 10.48 0.59 -12.72
N LEU A 26 10.56 1.16 -11.51
CA LEU A 26 9.66 2.24 -11.09
C LEU A 26 10.06 3.52 -11.82
N LYS A 27 9.22 3.94 -12.77
CA LYS A 27 9.50 5.06 -13.68
C LYS A 27 9.81 6.37 -12.94
N PHE A 28 9.09 6.69 -11.87
CA PHE A 28 9.16 7.99 -11.22
C PHE A 28 10.14 8.02 -10.03
N GLY A 29 11.15 8.87 -10.15
CA GLY A 29 12.03 9.25 -9.03
C GLY A 29 11.38 10.26 -8.09
N TYR A 30 11.96 10.45 -6.92
CA TYR A 30 11.58 11.49 -5.97
C TYR A 30 12.80 11.93 -5.15
N PHE A 31 13.03 13.24 -5.11
CA PHE A 31 14.10 13.86 -4.34
C PHE A 31 13.46 14.81 -3.33
N SER A 32 13.63 14.54 -2.04
CA SER A 32 12.86 15.24 -1.00
C SER A 32 13.46 16.58 -0.59
N LEU A 33 14.78 16.78 -0.77
CA LEU A 33 15.55 17.90 -0.19
C LEU A 33 15.44 17.99 1.35
N LEU A 34 14.96 16.94 2.02
CA LEU A 34 14.81 16.91 3.48
C LEU A 34 16.04 16.27 4.13
N SER A 35 16.32 16.70 5.35
CA SER A 35 17.35 16.09 6.22
C SER A 35 16.75 15.74 7.59
N TYR A 36 17.26 14.65 8.17
CA TYR A 36 17.03 14.33 9.57
C TYR A 36 17.64 15.41 10.47
N TRP A 37 17.21 15.44 11.73
CA TRP A 37 17.71 16.38 12.75
C TRP A 37 19.23 16.31 12.95
N ASN A 38 19.85 15.16 12.67
CA ASN A 38 21.29 14.94 12.74
C ASN A 38 22.04 15.39 11.47
N GLY A 39 21.36 16.07 10.54
CA GLY A 39 21.94 16.57 9.29
C GLY A 39 22.06 15.55 8.16
N ILE A 40 21.72 14.27 8.38
CA ILE A 40 21.76 13.25 7.33
C ILE A 40 20.57 13.47 6.38
N PRO A 41 20.78 13.57 5.06
CA PRO A 41 19.68 13.73 4.11
C PRO A 41 18.81 12.48 4.02
N PHE A 42 17.53 12.65 3.75
CA PHE A 42 16.65 11.55 3.39
C PHE A 42 17.13 10.91 2.08
N LYS A 43 17.02 9.58 1.99
CA LYS A 43 17.39 8.88 0.77
C LYS A 43 16.45 9.26 -0.37
N ASN A 44 17.02 9.63 -1.51
CA ASN A 44 16.28 9.90 -2.73
C ASN A 44 16.08 8.60 -3.51
N ARG A 45 15.06 8.58 -4.37
CA ARG A 45 14.84 7.50 -5.32
C ARG A 45 15.06 8.04 -6.73
N ASP A 46 15.98 7.43 -7.46
CA ASP A 46 16.28 7.82 -8.84
C ASP A 46 15.14 7.44 -9.80
N VAL A 47 15.16 8.06 -10.98
CA VAL A 47 14.28 7.71 -12.10
C VAL A 47 14.62 6.30 -12.58
N ASN A 48 13.61 5.51 -12.96
CA ASN A 48 13.75 4.11 -13.38
C ASN A 48 14.41 3.21 -12.31
N TYR A 49 14.03 3.38 -11.05
CA TYR A 49 14.55 2.58 -9.94
C TYR A 49 14.26 1.08 -10.13
N MET A 50 15.28 0.26 -9.94
CA MET A 50 15.20 -1.20 -9.91
C MET A 50 15.29 -1.71 -8.48
N LEU A 51 14.55 -2.78 -8.18
CA LEU A 51 14.69 -3.46 -6.90
C LEU A 51 16.06 -4.14 -6.82
N ARG A 52 16.66 -4.13 -5.62
CA ARG A 52 17.93 -4.82 -5.36
C ARG A 52 17.68 -6.32 -5.25
N ASP A 53 18.66 -7.12 -5.64
CA ASP A 53 18.50 -8.58 -5.74
C ASP A 53 18.09 -9.27 -4.43
N TYR A 54 18.55 -8.77 -3.29
CA TYR A 54 18.18 -9.32 -1.99
C TYR A 54 16.80 -8.87 -1.48
N ASP A 55 16.17 -7.88 -2.12
CA ASP A 55 14.85 -7.37 -1.71
C ASP A 55 13.69 -8.10 -2.41
N TYR A 56 13.94 -8.97 -3.39
CA TYR A 56 12.88 -9.76 -4.06
C TYR A 56 12.09 -10.65 -3.10
N VAL A 57 12.75 -11.25 -2.10
CA VAL A 57 12.07 -12.06 -1.08
C VAL A 57 11.03 -11.24 -0.30
N LYS A 58 11.37 -9.99 0.03
CA LYS A 58 10.43 -9.08 0.72
C LYS A 58 9.28 -8.68 -0.20
N LEU A 59 9.56 -8.47 -1.49
CA LEU A 59 8.54 -8.17 -2.47
C LEU A 59 7.52 -9.30 -2.58
N ASP A 60 8.00 -10.55 -2.58
CA ASP A 60 7.12 -11.71 -2.66
C ASP A 60 6.24 -11.84 -1.41
N TRP A 61 6.76 -11.57 -0.22
CA TRP A 61 5.93 -11.48 0.99
C TRP A 61 4.82 -10.43 0.90
N ILE A 62 5.13 -9.26 0.33
CA ILE A 62 4.13 -8.19 0.13
C ILE A 62 3.06 -8.63 -0.89
N LYS A 63 3.46 -9.27 -1.99
CA LYS A 63 2.52 -9.79 -2.99
C LYS A 63 1.62 -10.89 -2.42
N ASP A 64 2.19 -11.79 -1.63
CA ASP A 64 1.44 -12.85 -0.97
C ASP A 64 0.44 -12.28 0.03
N TRP A 65 0.83 -11.25 0.78
CA TRP A 65 -0.09 -10.54 1.67
C TRP A 65 -1.23 -9.87 0.91
N GLU A 66 -0.92 -9.13 -0.16
CA GLU A 66 -1.92 -8.51 -1.03
C GLU A 66 -2.90 -9.55 -1.60
N PHE A 67 -2.39 -10.71 -2.01
CA PHE A 67 -3.19 -11.81 -2.52
C PHE A 67 -4.13 -12.40 -1.45
N ARG A 68 -3.67 -12.57 -0.21
CA ARG A 68 -4.52 -13.04 0.90
C ARG A 68 -5.65 -12.06 1.20
N VAL A 69 -5.36 -10.76 1.23
CA VAL A 69 -6.39 -9.72 1.43
C VAL A 69 -7.43 -9.77 0.31
N ARG A 70 -7.00 -9.88 -0.95
CA ARG A 70 -7.93 -10.04 -2.08
C ARG A 70 -8.82 -11.28 -1.93
N LYS A 71 -8.25 -12.43 -1.54
CA LYS A 71 -9.02 -13.65 -1.26
C LYS A 71 -10.07 -13.47 -0.17
N ILE A 72 -9.73 -12.77 0.91
CA ILE A 72 -10.67 -12.47 2.00
C ILE A 72 -11.85 -11.63 1.47
N ILE A 73 -11.55 -10.61 0.67
CA ILE A 73 -12.57 -9.76 0.04
C ILE A 73 -13.46 -10.59 -0.89
N ASP A 74 -12.87 -11.47 -1.72
CA ASP A 74 -13.61 -12.32 -2.66
C ASP A 74 -14.52 -13.33 -1.94
N GLN A 75 -14.08 -13.90 -0.83
CA GLN A 75 -14.92 -14.75 0.04
C GLN A 75 -16.05 -13.94 0.69
N GLY A 76 -15.78 -12.67 1.00
CA GLY A 76 -16.71 -11.74 1.62
C GLY A 76 -16.90 -11.96 3.11
N TYR A 77 -15.97 -12.66 3.76
CA TYR A 77 -15.88 -12.78 5.22
C TYR A 77 -14.44 -13.10 5.62
N PHE A 78 -14.09 -12.83 6.88
CA PHE A 78 -12.85 -13.33 7.47
C PHE A 78 -13.12 -14.05 8.79
N LEU A 79 -12.15 -14.86 9.21
CA LEU A 79 -12.17 -15.59 10.48
C LEU A 79 -11.14 -14.95 11.40
N LEU A 80 -11.55 -14.66 12.63
CA LEU A 80 -10.68 -14.31 13.73
C LEU A 80 -10.01 -15.58 14.29
N ASP A 81 -8.96 -15.39 15.11
CA ASP A 81 -8.21 -16.49 15.72
C ASP A 81 -9.07 -17.35 16.66
N ASP A 82 -10.13 -16.76 17.23
CA ASP A 82 -11.14 -17.45 18.04
C ASP A 82 -12.19 -18.24 17.22
N GLY A 83 -12.12 -18.16 15.89
CA GLY A 83 -13.08 -18.78 14.96
C GLY A 83 -14.32 -17.93 14.67
N THR A 84 -14.42 -16.72 15.22
CA THR A 84 -15.53 -15.81 14.95
C THR A 84 -15.52 -15.36 13.48
N LYS A 85 -16.66 -15.51 12.81
CA LYS A 85 -16.83 -15.14 11.42
C LYS A 85 -17.38 -13.72 11.28
N ILE A 86 -16.58 -12.85 10.68
CA ILE A 86 -16.97 -11.46 10.40
C ILE A 86 -17.34 -11.33 8.92
N ASP A 87 -18.59 -10.94 8.65
CA ASP A 87 -19.11 -10.75 7.30
C ASP A 87 -18.72 -9.37 6.74
N LEU A 88 -17.94 -9.35 5.66
CA LEU A 88 -17.44 -8.11 5.04
C LEU A 88 -18.46 -7.47 4.08
N ARG A 89 -19.63 -8.11 3.86
CA ARG A 89 -20.72 -7.52 3.07
C ARG A 89 -21.51 -6.47 3.85
N LYS A 90 -21.33 -6.42 5.17
CA LYS A 90 -21.91 -5.44 6.07
C LYS A 90 -21.01 -4.22 6.15
N TRP A 91 -21.58 -3.03 5.96
CA TRP A 91 -20.81 -1.78 5.92
C TRP A 91 -20.14 -1.48 7.26
N GLU A 92 -20.76 -1.92 8.37
CA GLU A 92 -20.27 -1.76 9.74
C GLU A 92 -18.91 -2.44 9.95
N ASN A 93 -18.58 -3.45 9.14
CA ASN A 93 -17.38 -4.26 9.30
C ASN A 93 -16.20 -3.80 8.42
N ILE A 94 -16.31 -2.65 7.74
CA ILE A 94 -15.24 -2.11 6.89
C ILE A 94 -13.97 -1.81 7.69
N ASP A 95 -14.11 -1.44 8.96
CA ASP A 95 -12.99 -1.10 9.84
C ASP A 95 -12.06 -2.30 10.07
N TYR A 96 -12.61 -3.52 10.14
CA TYR A 96 -11.80 -4.73 10.22
C TYR A 96 -10.92 -4.92 8.98
N LEU A 97 -11.46 -4.66 7.78
CA LEU A 97 -10.68 -4.73 6.54
C LEU A 97 -9.58 -3.65 6.54
N GLY A 98 -9.89 -2.45 7.01
CA GLY A 98 -8.91 -1.37 7.16
C GLY A 98 -7.77 -1.76 8.10
N ASN A 99 -8.10 -2.34 9.25
CA ASN A 99 -7.12 -2.77 10.23
C ASN A 99 -6.22 -3.89 9.69
N ILE A 100 -6.78 -4.87 8.95
CA ILE A 100 -6.00 -5.94 8.30
C ILE A 100 -5.03 -5.35 7.28
N ILE A 101 -5.48 -4.43 6.42
CA ILE A 101 -4.62 -3.84 5.38
C ILE A 101 -3.45 -3.06 5.99
N VAL A 102 -3.70 -2.33 7.08
CA VAL A 102 -2.67 -1.53 7.78
C VAL A 102 -1.76 -2.43 8.63
N GLY A 103 -2.26 -3.56 9.12
CA GLY A 103 -1.53 -4.46 10.02
C GLY A 103 -1.49 -3.95 11.47
N ASN A 104 -2.61 -3.43 11.98
CA ASN A 104 -2.69 -2.97 13.37
C ASN A 104 -2.65 -4.16 14.34
N VAL A 105 -2.01 -3.99 15.51
CA VAL A 105 -1.81 -5.07 16.50
C VAL A 105 -3.14 -5.63 17.04
N GLU A 106 -4.20 -4.82 17.02
CA GLU A 106 -5.56 -5.23 17.43
C GLU A 106 -6.25 -6.22 16.45
N THR A 107 -5.59 -6.59 15.35
CA THR A 107 -6.15 -7.54 14.35
C THR A 107 -5.84 -9.01 14.60
N MET A 108 -5.11 -9.32 15.67
CA MET A 108 -4.74 -10.68 16.07
C MET A 108 -5.62 -11.13 17.24
#